data_AF-A0A9X0B420-F1
#
_entry.id   AF-A0A9X0B420-F1
#
_cell.length_a   1.000
_cell.length_b   1.000
_cell.length_c   1.000
_cell.angle_alpha   90.00
_cell.angle_beta   90.00
_cell.angle_gamma   90.00
#
_symmetry.space_group_name_H-M   'P 1'
#
loop_
_entity.id
_entity.type
_entity.pdbx_description
1 polymer ?
#
loop_
_entity_poly.entity_id
_entity_poly.type
_entity_poly.pdbx_seq_one_letter_code
_entity_poly.pdbx_strand_id
1 'polypeptide(L)'
;MRICVFQSCFEELQASVGEAQELCMNPGVFTTQHTVAHKTIHKTTAKEQIDAAVQEGYDFYLNFMWGTHDDSLAGIDAIRYFESFNLPSAGVQSSEREESKWDFFAAAKLEGSPLVPGTENFPLFVKPASSYGSMFIDEHSLCRNKTELIHCIERLNKLMRPVRIQRAIALDHPDPDQYADAHESAGPDSTDIVVQEFIDGEEFSVVVIAMGETPVPLIPQRAKYKQVSGDGRFLTLDLKFDSESGYELLQEAEDPDLYRLLQKMAVEAFTTKKMYTNYMGCDVDMRIGRDGRAYVIEVDPLPVFFYPTGSQLEDTDVKYGFPGAYRAVINTYITNFFLKNPGTRELHFTELASLFDCYGQTTQSGDQVEVPISLSGTAIDLGCGSGAIGRALHASSDNKITHLIGVDISKKMLDIARHAGQYSELVHDRMESFLSRQTEMVDHMFCVSGLEFLPMEELDFVLVRCFQLSRHSITLVLDDWKDGSVADVRSSGRFKNYYKDHHQSIKSFQIPQGWTMNISEVSDRCRENHRLTYYFTK
;
A
#
# COMPACT_ATOMS: atom_id res chain seq x y z
N MET A 1 -2.94 5.12 -17.75
CA MET A 1 -4.00 6.06 -17.30
C MET A 1 -3.42 7.46 -17.15
N ARG A 2 -4.24 8.51 -17.25
CA ARG A 2 -3.92 9.87 -16.81
C ARG A 2 -4.23 9.99 -15.32
N ILE A 3 -3.21 10.20 -14.50
CA ILE A 3 -3.32 10.32 -13.05
C ILE A 3 -3.12 11.78 -12.64
N CYS A 4 -3.98 12.30 -11.76
CA CYS A 4 -3.80 13.59 -11.11
C CYS A 4 -3.35 13.39 -9.66
N VAL A 5 -2.28 14.04 -9.24
CA VAL A 5 -1.81 14.05 -7.84
C VAL A 5 -2.20 15.38 -7.22
N PHE A 6 -3.06 15.33 -6.21
CA PHE A 6 -3.32 16.48 -5.34
C PHE A 6 -2.34 16.49 -4.18
N GLN A 7 -1.66 17.62 -3.99
CA GLN A 7 -0.68 17.83 -2.93
C GLN A 7 -0.95 19.19 -2.28
N SER A 8 -0.87 19.26 -0.95
CA SER A 8 -0.92 20.56 -0.25
C SER A 8 0.25 21.46 -0.66
N CYS A 9 0.00 22.76 -0.76
CA CYS A 9 1.08 23.73 -0.96
C CYS A 9 1.97 23.83 0.28
N PHE A 10 3.20 23.30 0.20
CA PHE A 10 4.16 23.31 1.32
C PHE A 10 5.09 24.54 1.35
N GLU A 11 4.82 25.62 0.63
CA GLU A 11 5.77 26.76 0.53
C GLU A 11 6.30 27.26 1.89
N GLU A 12 5.42 27.41 2.89
CA GLU A 12 5.80 27.83 4.25
C GLU A 12 6.64 26.77 5.00
N LEU A 13 6.28 25.49 4.83
CA LEU A 13 7.00 24.38 5.45
C LEU A 13 8.36 24.15 4.77
N GLN A 14 8.41 24.22 3.45
CA GLN A 14 9.62 24.14 2.63
C GLN A 14 10.65 25.21 3.04
N ALA A 15 10.18 26.44 3.31
CA ALA A 15 11.03 27.50 3.82
C ALA A 15 11.65 27.18 5.19
N SER A 16 10.98 26.36 6.00
CA SER A 16 11.43 25.95 7.33
C SER A 16 12.41 24.77 7.30
N VAL A 17 12.25 23.83 6.35
CA VAL A 17 13.15 22.67 6.17
C VAL A 17 14.40 23.02 5.35
N GLY A 18 14.35 24.11 4.56
CA GLY A 18 15.46 24.61 3.76
C GLY A 18 15.56 24.00 2.36
N GLU A 19 16.47 24.52 1.54
CA GLU A 19 16.60 24.12 0.11
C GLU A 19 17.24 22.74 -0.11
N ALA A 20 17.83 22.15 0.93
CA ALA A 20 18.51 20.85 0.82
C ALA A 20 17.55 19.67 0.64
N GLN A 21 16.25 19.87 0.88
CA GLN A 21 15.26 18.81 0.91
C GLN A 21 13.95 19.27 0.26
N GLU A 22 13.70 18.80 -0.95
CA GLU A 22 12.47 19.14 -1.69
C GLU A 22 11.28 18.33 -1.17
N LEU A 23 10.29 19.01 -0.60
CA LEU A 23 9.02 18.40 -0.15
C LEU A 23 8.07 18.22 -1.34
N CYS A 24 8.46 17.34 -2.27
CA CYS A 24 7.70 17.01 -3.47
C CYS A 24 7.45 15.51 -3.55
N MET A 25 6.21 15.11 -3.30
CA MET A 25 5.76 13.72 -3.43
C MET A 25 5.49 13.42 -4.90
N ASN A 26 6.42 12.72 -5.57
CA ASN A 26 6.41 12.59 -7.02
C ASN A 26 6.35 11.13 -7.49
N PRO A 27 5.17 10.49 -7.55
CA PRO A 27 5.03 9.16 -8.13
C PRO A 27 5.33 9.13 -9.64
N GLY A 28 5.29 10.27 -10.35
CA GLY A 28 5.47 10.35 -11.79
C GLY A 28 6.83 9.90 -12.30
N VAL A 29 7.89 10.04 -11.49
CA VAL A 29 9.24 9.58 -11.88
C VAL A 29 9.41 8.06 -11.79
N PHE A 30 8.49 7.37 -11.10
CA PHE A 30 8.55 5.94 -10.82
C PHE A 30 7.67 5.09 -11.73
N THR A 31 6.98 5.70 -12.70
CA THR A 31 6.15 4.97 -13.64
C THR A 31 6.26 5.51 -15.06
N THR A 32 6.33 4.59 -16.02
CA THR A 32 6.19 4.86 -17.46
C THR A 32 4.86 4.35 -18.00
N GLN A 33 4.06 3.67 -17.17
CA GLN A 33 2.77 3.06 -17.53
C GLN A 33 1.60 4.06 -17.46
N HIS A 34 1.80 5.15 -16.72
CA HIS A 34 0.82 6.21 -16.50
C HIS A 34 1.43 7.57 -16.82
N THR A 35 0.59 8.51 -17.25
CA THR A 35 0.96 9.92 -17.31
C THR A 35 0.49 10.58 -16.03
N VAL A 36 1.37 11.30 -15.35
CA VAL A 36 1.07 11.90 -14.04
C VAL A 36 1.13 13.42 -14.15
N ALA A 37 0.08 14.08 -13.67
CA ALA A 37 0.02 15.52 -13.52
C ALA A 37 -0.05 15.89 -12.04
N HIS A 38 0.64 16.95 -11.64
CA HIS A 38 0.68 17.42 -10.26
C HIS A 38 -0.14 18.70 -10.13
N LYS A 39 -0.95 18.77 -9.08
CA LYS A 39 -1.76 19.93 -8.72
C LYS A 39 -1.47 20.32 -7.27
N THR A 40 -0.78 21.45 -7.12
CA THR A 40 -0.55 22.08 -5.83
C THR A 40 -1.81 22.79 -5.36
N ILE A 41 -2.35 22.37 -4.22
CA ILE A 41 -3.61 22.86 -3.66
C ILE A 41 -3.32 23.79 -2.49
N HIS A 42 -3.73 25.04 -2.61
CA HIS A 42 -3.69 26.04 -1.56
C HIS A 42 -5.02 26.00 -0.79
N LYS A 43 -4.97 26.09 0.54
CA LYS A 43 -6.17 25.99 1.38
C LYS A 43 -7.26 27.00 1.02
N THR A 44 -6.87 28.23 0.68
CA THR A 44 -7.79 29.35 0.40
C THR A 44 -8.46 29.28 -0.97
N THR A 45 -7.88 28.55 -1.93
CA THR A 45 -8.40 28.41 -3.30
C THR A 45 -8.62 26.95 -3.70
N ALA A 46 -8.75 26.07 -2.69
CA ALA A 46 -8.76 24.63 -2.90
C ALA A 46 -9.92 24.19 -3.80
N LYS A 47 -11.11 24.78 -3.63
CA LYS A 47 -12.30 24.43 -4.42
C LYS A 47 -12.10 24.77 -5.89
N GLU A 48 -11.62 25.97 -6.21
CA GLU A 48 -11.38 26.39 -7.59
C GLU A 48 -10.31 25.53 -8.27
N GLN A 49 -9.25 25.18 -7.53
CA GLN A 49 -8.17 24.35 -8.05
C GLN A 49 -8.61 22.90 -8.27
N ILE A 50 -9.41 22.34 -7.36
CA ILE A 50 -9.99 21.01 -7.51
C ILE A 50 -10.97 20.99 -8.70
N ASP A 51 -11.86 21.97 -8.81
CA ASP A 51 -12.79 22.08 -9.94
C ASP A 51 -12.05 22.12 -11.29
N ALA A 52 -11.00 22.94 -11.39
CA ALA A 52 -10.20 23.04 -12.59
C ALA A 52 -9.53 21.70 -12.95
N ALA A 53 -8.96 21.00 -11.96
CA ALA A 53 -8.33 19.71 -12.16
C ALA A 53 -9.34 18.59 -12.52
N VAL A 54 -10.55 18.63 -11.94
CA VAL A 54 -11.63 17.69 -12.26
C VAL A 54 -12.12 17.88 -13.70
N GLN A 55 -12.26 19.14 -14.15
CA GLN A 55 -12.65 19.45 -15.53
C GLN A 55 -11.66 18.95 -16.59
N GLU A 56 -10.40 18.73 -16.23
CA GLU A 56 -9.38 18.14 -17.13
C GLU A 56 -9.59 16.63 -17.41
N GLY A 57 -10.49 15.97 -16.67
CA GLY A 57 -10.96 14.61 -16.93
C GLY A 57 -9.87 13.54 -16.81
N TYR A 58 -9.29 13.38 -15.62
CA TYR A 58 -8.32 12.33 -15.33
C TYR A 58 -9.00 10.98 -15.07
N ASP A 59 -8.27 9.89 -15.29
CA ASP A 59 -8.81 8.53 -15.10
C ASP A 59 -8.73 8.10 -13.62
N PHE A 60 -7.79 8.68 -12.86
CA PHE A 60 -7.55 8.36 -11.45
C PHE A 60 -6.91 9.55 -10.72
N TYR A 61 -7.15 9.64 -9.42
CA TYR A 61 -6.60 10.70 -8.57
C TYR A 61 -5.84 10.09 -7.38
N LEU A 62 -4.65 10.61 -7.10
CA LEU A 62 -3.90 10.35 -5.87
C LEU A 62 -4.02 11.57 -4.97
N ASN A 63 -4.58 11.40 -3.77
CA ASN A 63 -4.75 12.48 -2.81
C ASN A 63 -3.68 12.42 -1.70
N PHE A 64 -2.72 13.33 -1.79
CA PHE A 64 -1.66 13.54 -0.79
C PHE A 64 -1.82 14.89 -0.05
N MET A 65 -3.03 15.44 -0.01
CA MET A 65 -3.31 16.59 0.84
C MET A 65 -3.25 16.18 2.31
N TRP A 66 -2.58 16.99 3.13
CA TRP A 66 -2.22 16.60 4.52
C TRP A 66 -2.72 17.57 5.60
N GLY A 67 -3.23 18.73 5.21
CA GLY A 67 -3.58 19.79 6.16
C GLY A 67 -4.66 19.41 7.18
N THR A 68 -4.71 20.19 8.25
CA THR A 68 -5.72 20.13 9.31
C THR A 68 -6.42 21.47 9.45
N HIS A 69 -7.27 21.63 10.46
CA HIS A 69 -7.81 22.94 10.82
C HIS A 69 -6.77 23.87 11.48
N ASP A 70 -5.61 23.34 11.89
CA ASP A 70 -4.59 24.06 12.66
C ASP A 70 -3.51 24.73 11.81
N ASP A 71 -3.44 24.37 10.53
CA ASP A 71 -2.38 24.77 9.62
C ASP A 71 -2.93 25.52 8.40
N SER A 72 -2.02 26.12 7.63
CA SER A 72 -2.31 26.82 6.37
C SER A 72 -2.45 25.87 5.18
N LEU A 73 -2.28 24.56 5.37
CA LEU A 73 -2.24 23.57 4.30
C LEU A 73 -3.65 23.14 3.90
N ALA A 74 -3.84 22.88 2.59
CA ALA A 74 -5.06 22.22 2.14
C ALA A 74 -5.14 20.81 2.72
N GLY A 75 -6.32 20.41 3.20
CA GLY A 75 -6.50 19.20 4.01
C GLY A 75 -7.97 18.85 4.16
N ILE A 76 -8.42 18.56 5.39
CA ILE A 76 -9.79 18.08 5.73
C ILE A 76 -10.90 18.62 4.80
N ASP A 77 -11.09 19.94 4.71
CA ASP A 77 -12.18 20.53 3.90
C ASP A 77 -11.98 20.40 2.39
N ALA A 78 -10.73 20.50 1.92
CA ALA A 78 -10.39 20.32 0.51
C ALA A 78 -10.57 18.85 0.10
N ILE A 79 -10.15 17.92 0.95
CA ILE A 79 -10.32 16.48 0.75
C ILE A 79 -11.81 16.15 0.73
N ARG A 80 -12.59 16.63 1.70
CA ARG A 80 -14.05 16.40 1.74
C ARG A 80 -14.75 16.96 0.50
N TYR A 81 -14.33 18.12 0.01
CA TYR A 81 -14.85 18.67 -1.23
C TYR A 81 -14.53 17.78 -2.43
N PHE A 82 -13.29 17.30 -2.53
CA PHE A 82 -12.87 16.36 -3.57
C PHE A 82 -13.65 15.02 -3.50
N GLU A 83 -13.82 14.44 -2.32
CA GLU A 83 -14.58 13.20 -2.10
C GLU A 83 -16.03 13.32 -2.59
N SER A 84 -16.63 14.52 -2.54
CA SER A 84 -18.00 14.76 -2.99
C SER A 84 -18.23 14.52 -4.50
N PHE A 85 -17.16 14.50 -5.30
CA PHE A 85 -17.25 14.17 -6.73
C PHE A 85 -17.32 12.66 -7.00
N ASN A 86 -17.03 11.81 -6.01
CA ASN A 86 -17.03 10.35 -6.14
C ASN A 86 -16.21 9.83 -7.34
N LEU A 87 -15.00 10.39 -7.51
CA LEU A 87 -14.09 10.05 -8.60
C LEU A 87 -13.15 8.90 -8.21
N PRO A 88 -12.67 8.09 -9.18
CA PRO A 88 -11.68 7.05 -8.92
C PRO A 88 -10.43 7.61 -8.24
N SER A 89 -10.18 7.20 -7.01
CA SER A 89 -9.10 7.77 -6.21
C SER A 89 -8.59 6.84 -5.12
N ALA A 90 -7.34 7.08 -4.74
CA ALA A 90 -6.71 6.56 -3.53
C ALA A 90 -5.97 7.71 -2.87
N GLY A 91 -5.85 7.70 -1.55
CA GLY A 91 -5.31 8.86 -0.87
C GLY A 91 -5.89 9.07 0.51
N VAL A 92 -5.27 9.98 1.24
CA VAL A 92 -5.70 10.43 2.56
C VAL A 92 -7.18 10.79 2.54
N GLN A 93 -7.95 10.30 3.50
CA GLN A 93 -9.39 10.61 3.59
C GLN A 93 -9.65 11.77 4.55
N SER A 94 -10.74 12.52 4.32
CA SER A 94 -11.12 13.62 5.20
C SER A 94 -11.45 13.12 6.61
N SER A 95 -12.15 11.99 6.72
CA SER A 95 -12.46 11.35 8.01
C SER A 95 -11.22 10.93 8.78
N GLU A 96 -10.20 10.42 8.10
CA GLU A 96 -8.93 10.01 8.74
C GLU A 96 -8.18 11.22 9.33
N ARG A 97 -8.26 12.38 8.65
CA ARG A 97 -7.60 13.62 9.09
C ARG A 97 -8.37 14.36 10.18
N GLU A 98 -9.68 14.15 10.29
CA GLU A 98 -10.47 14.68 11.40
C GLU A 98 -10.17 13.98 12.73
N GLU A 99 -9.77 12.71 12.68
CA GLU A 99 -9.43 11.96 13.87
C GLU A 99 -8.14 12.48 14.53
N SER A 100 -8.20 12.61 15.85
CA SER A 100 -7.05 12.91 16.69
C SER A 100 -6.24 11.65 17.02
N LYS A 101 -5.04 11.86 17.57
CA LYS A 101 -4.25 10.80 18.19
C LYS A 101 -4.99 10.08 19.34
N TRP A 102 -5.90 10.78 20.04
CA TRP A 102 -6.72 10.18 21.09
C TRP A 102 -7.76 9.21 20.56
N ASP A 103 -8.36 9.50 19.40
CA ASP A 103 -9.37 8.62 18.81
C ASP A 103 -8.78 7.24 18.48
N PHE A 104 -7.53 7.22 17.99
CA PHE A 104 -6.79 5.98 17.80
C PHE A 104 -6.53 5.25 19.13
N PHE A 105 -6.02 5.95 20.16
CA PHE A 105 -5.76 5.33 21.46
C PHE A 105 -7.03 4.78 22.12
N ALA A 106 -8.15 5.48 21.97
CA ALA A 106 -9.44 5.03 22.46
C ALA A 106 -9.89 3.75 21.73
N ALA A 107 -9.78 3.70 20.40
CA ALA A 107 -10.08 2.53 19.60
C ALA A 107 -9.20 1.33 19.99
N ALA A 108 -7.89 1.53 20.08
CA ALA A 108 -6.93 0.48 20.45
C ALA A 108 -7.19 -0.07 21.86
N LYS A 109 -7.50 0.80 22.84
CA LYS A 109 -7.87 0.37 24.20
C LYS A 109 -9.19 -0.40 24.23
N LEU A 110 -10.16 -0.01 23.41
CA LEU A 110 -11.46 -0.68 23.32
C LEU A 110 -11.31 -2.09 22.71
N GLU A 111 -10.49 -2.22 21.66
CA GLU A 111 -10.23 -3.50 20.98
C GLU A 111 -9.25 -4.39 21.78
N GLY A 112 -8.42 -3.79 22.64
CA GLY A 112 -7.39 -4.47 23.41
C GLY A 112 -6.08 -4.71 22.63
N SER A 113 -6.03 -4.27 21.38
CA SER A 113 -4.85 -4.26 20.50
C SER A 113 -5.01 -3.17 19.43
N PRO A 114 -3.92 -2.62 18.87
CA PRO A 114 -2.54 -2.82 19.30
C PRO A 114 -2.29 -2.21 20.69
N LEU A 115 -1.18 -2.58 21.32
CA LEU A 115 -0.79 -1.96 22.59
C LEU A 115 -0.43 -0.50 22.36
N VAL A 116 -1.06 0.40 23.12
CA VAL A 116 -0.75 1.84 23.13
C VAL A 116 -0.23 2.23 24.52
N PRO A 117 0.55 3.33 24.64
CA PRO A 117 1.04 3.80 25.93
C PRO A 117 -0.08 4.09 26.94
N GLY A 118 0.22 3.87 28.22
CA GLY A 118 -0.66 4.27 29.32
C GLY A 118 -0.72 5.79 29.50
N THR A 119 -1.33 6.25 30.59
CA THR A 119 -1.54 7.69 30.84
C THR A 119 -1.30 8.08 32.30
N GLU A 120 -0.88 7.12 33.14
CA GLU A 120 -0.90 7.29 34.60
C GLU A 120 0.51 7.39 35.19
N ASN A 121 1.49 6.72 34.58
CA ASN A 121 2.82 6.58 35.17
C ASN A 121 3.84 7.55 34.57
N PHE A 122 4.60 8.22 35.42
CA PHE A 122 5.73 9.02 34.96
C PHE A 122 6.93 8.13 34.55
N PRO A 123 7.74 8.53 33.55
CA PRO A 123 7.63 9.77 32.79
C PRO A 123 6.49 9.78 31.77
N LEU A 124 5.83 10.94 31.63
CA LEU A 124 4.78 11.20 30.64
C LEU A 124 5.35 12.04 29.49
N PHE A 125 4.84 11.81 28.29
CA PHE A 125 5.11 12.58 27.09
C PHE A 125 3.87 13.38 26.70
N VAL A 126 4.05 14.68 26.46
CA VAL A 126 2.97 15.62 26.15
C VAL A 126 3.15 16.16 24.74
N LYS A 127 2.15 15.96 23.87
CA LYS A 127 2.16 16.43 22.48
C LYS A 127 0.79 16.94 22.02
N PRO A 128 0.69 17.79 21.00
CA PRO A 128 -0.60 18.13 20.38
C PRO A 128 -1.34 16.88 19.88
N ALA A 129 -2.67 16.84 20.03
CA ALA A 129 -3.50 15.72 19.58
C ALA A 129 -3.77 15.73 18.07
N SER A 130 -3.79 16.92 17.48
CA SER A 130 -3.91 17.16 16.04
C SER A 130 -2.70 17.98 15.62
N SER A 131 -1.72 17.34 15.00
CA SER A 131 -0.50 17.95 14.44
C SER A 131 0.33 16.86 13.77
N TYR A 132 1.30 17.27 12.95
CA TYR A 132 2.25 16.40 12.25
C TYR A 132 3.69 16.89 12.48
N GLY A 133 4.67 16.05 12.09
CA GLY A 133 6.08 16.45 12.01
C GLY A 133 6.75 16.80 13.35
N SER A 134 6.15 16.43 14.48
CA SER A 134 6.64 16.82 15.82
C SER A 134 6.59 18.33 16.09
N MET A 135 5.70 19.11 15.45
CA MET A 135 5.52 20.51 15.79
C MET A 135 5.13 20.68 17.28
N PHE A 136 5.71 21.70 17.93
CA PHE A 136 5.59 22.03 19.36
C PHE A 136 6.20 21.00 20.35
N ILE A 137 6.84 19.95 19.84
CA ILE A 137 7.57 18.97 20.63
C ILE A 137 9.04 19.40 20.77
N ASP A 138 9.47 19.57 22.01
CA ASP A 138 10.85 19.82 22.43
C ASP A 138 11.22 18.95 23.65
N GLU A 139 12.41 19.15 24.23
CA GLU A 139 12.88 18.41 25.42
C GLU A 139 11.95 18.52 26.65
N HIS A 140 11.12 19.56 26.72
CA HIS A 140 10.15 19.76 27.80
C HIS A 140 8.87 18.94 27.61
N SER A 141 8.69 18.31 26.46
CA SER A 141 7.58 17.38 26.19
C SER A 141 7.69 16.12 27.05
N LEU A 142 8.90 15.72 27.46
CA LEU A 142 9.14 14.61 28.36
C LEU A 142 9.10 15.07 29.83
N CYS A 143 7.98 14.82 30.49
CA CYS A 143 7.71 15.21 31.87
C CYS A 143 8.00 14.05 32.82
N ARG A 144 8.86 14.25 33.83
CA ARG A 144 9.25 13.21 34.80
C ARG A 144 8.42 13.23 36.08
N ASN A 145 7.62 14.27 36.28
CA ASN A 145 6.79 14.44 37.46
C ASN A 145 5.64 15.43 37.18
N LYS A 146 4.72 15.55 38.14
CA LYS A 146 3.54 16.40 38.03
C LYS A 146 3.85 17.88 37.81
N THR A 147 4.94 18.40 38.38
CA THR A 147 5.34 19.79 38.20
C THR A 147 5.78 20.05 36.76
N GLU A 148 6.61 19.16 36.20
CA GLU A 148 7.01 19.23 34.79
C GLU A 148 5.81 19.12 33.85
N LEU A 149 4.85 18.22 34.15
CA LEU A 149 3.61 18.09 33.38
C LEU A 149 2.81 19.40 33.32
N ILE A 150 2.61 20.05 34.48
CA ILE A 150 1.88 21.32 34.55
C ILE A 150 2.59 22.40 33.73
N HIS A 151 3.91 22.54 33.89
CA HIS A 151 4.68 23.53 33.13
C HIS A 151 4.67 23.24 31.62
N CYS A 152 4.71 21.97 31.21
CA CYS A 152 4.64 21.60 29.80
C CYS A 152 3.28 21.93 29.20
N ILE A 153 2.18 21.66 29.90
CA ILE A 153 0.83 22.03 29.47
C ILE A 153 0.68 23.55 29.38
N GLU A 154 1.19 24.31 30.36
CA GLU A 154 1.17 25.78 30.31
C GLU A 154 1.97 26.34 29.13
N ARG A 155 3.12 25.72 28.81
CA ARG A 155 3.93 26.05 27.64
C ARG A 155 3.15 25.78 26.35
N LEU A 156 2.60 24.57 26.20
CA LEU A 156 1.81 24.20 25.02
C LEU A 156 0.57 25.07 24.88
N ASN A 157 -0.12 25.42 25.96
CA ASN A 157 -1.25 26.34 25.92
C ASN A 157 -0.89 27.67 25.25
N LYS A 158 0.26 28.26 25.62
CA LYS A 158 0.73 29.51 25.00
C LYS A 158 1.09 29.33 23.53
N LEU A 159 1.79 28.24 23.19
CA LEU A 159 2.24 27.97 21.82
C LEU A 159 1.07 27.61 20.89
N MET A 160 0.07 26.91 21.41
CA MET A 160 -1.06 26.41 20.63
C MET A 160 -2.23 27.40 20.57
N ARG A 161 -2.24 28.49 21.34
CA ARG A 161 -3.33 29.48 21.28
C ARG A 161 -3.59 29.98 19.84
N PRO A 162 -2.59 30.38 19.04
CA PRO A 162 -2.84 30.82 17.66
C PRO A 162 -3.52 29.75 16.80
N VAL A 163 -3.09 28.48 16.90
CA VAL A 163 -3.69 27.39 16.13
C VAL A 163 -5.09 27.03 16.63
N ARG A 164 -5.37 27.17 17.93
CA ARG A 164 -6.72 27.02 18.49
C ARG A 164 -7.68 28.07 17.97
N ILE A 165 -7.24 29.33 17.91
CA ILE A 165 -8.03 30.42 17.30
C ILE A 165 -8.30 30.11 15.83
N GLN A 166 -7.28 29.70 15.08
CA GLN A 166 -7.42 29.35 13.67
C GLN A 166 -8.39 28.18 13.46
N ARG A 167 -8.27 27.12 14.27
CA ARG A 167 -9.19 25.99 14.26
C ARG A 167 -10.62 26.42 14.54
N ALA A 168 -10.83 27.25 15.56
CA ALA A 168 -12.15 27.75 15.92
C ALA A 168 -12.79 28.52 14.76
N ILE A 169 -12.01 29.36 14.05
CA ILE A 169 -12.46 30.06 12.86
C ILE A 169 -12.81 29.08 11.74
N ALA A 170 -11.96 28.07 11.50
CA ALA A 170 -12.20 27.05 10.47
C ALA A 170 -13.44 26.19 10.74
N LEU A 171 -13.81 26.03 12.02
CA LEU A 171 -15.00 25.31 12.46
C LEU A 171 -16.23 26.22 12.67
N ASP A 172 -16.18 27.48 12.20
CA ASP A 172 -17.25 28.46 12.35
C ASP A 172 -17.70 28.69 13.83
N HIS A 173 -16.78 28.57 14.78
CA HIS A 173 -17.08 28.80 16.19
C HIS A 173 -17.38 30.30 16.43
N PRO A 174 -18.48 30.65 17.13
CA PRO A 174 -18.93 32.04 17.25
C PRO A 174 -17.98 32.95 18.04
N ASP A 175 -17.16 32.36 18.91
CA ASP A 175 -16.17 33.06 19.73
C ASP A 175 -14.86 32.25 19.77
N PRO A 176 -13.90 32.54 18.86
CA PRO A 176 -12.61 31.84 18.81
C PRO A 176 -11.79 31.94 20.09
N ASP A 177 -11.80 33.11 20.76
CA ASP A 177 -11.06 33.30 22.01
C ASP A 177 -11.66 32.44 23.13
N GLN A 178 -12.99 32.38 23.25
CA GLN A 178 -13.65 31.49 24.20
C GLN A 178 -13.33 30.02 23.92
N TYR A 179 -13.23 29.62 22.65
CA TYR A 179 -12.82 28.27 22.27
C TYR A 179 -11.40 27.95 22.76
N ALA A 180 -10.45 28.86 22.51
CA ALA A 180 -9.07 28.70 22.98
C ALA A 180 -8.99 28.68 24.52
N ASP A 181 -9.68 29.59 25.20
CA ASP A 181 -9.73 29.69 26.66
C ASP A 181 -10.29 28.41 27.31
N ALA A 182 -11.29 27.77 26.68
CA ALA A 182 -11.85 26.51 27.15
C ALA A 182 -10.82 25.37 27.11
N HIS A 183 -10.05 25.24 26.02
CA HIS A 183 -8.97 24.26 25.91
C HIS A 183 -7.82 24.55 26.89
N GLU A 184 -7.44 25.82 27.06
CA GLU A 184 -6.40 26.21 28.02
C GLU A 184 -6.81 25.88 29.46
N SER A 185 -8.07 26.13 29.81
CA SER A 185 -8.63 25.89 31.14
C SER A 185 -8.82 24.41 31.47
N ALA A 186 -8.99 23.55 30.45
CA ALA A 186 -9.13 22.11 30.63
C ALA A 186 -7.83 21.44 31.12
N GLY A 187 -6.67 22.07 30.89
CA GLY A 187 -5.38 21.57 31.37
C GLY A 187 -5.10 20.14 30.87
N PRO A 188 -4.82 19.17 31.76
CA PRO A 188 -4.58 17.77 31.37
C PRO A 188 -5.76 17.09 30.68
N ASP A 189 -6.98 17.59 30.88
CA ASP A 189 -8.21 17.04 30.30
C ASP A 189 -8.55 17.67 28.93
N SER A 190 -7.67 18.53 28.37
CA SER A 190 -7.90 19.11 27.06
C SER A 190 -7.88 18.04 25.97
N THR A 191 -8.87 18.07 25.07
CA THR A 191 -9.00 17.08 23.98
C THR A 191 -8.01 17.32 22.83
N ASP A 192 -7.31 18.46 22.81
CA ASP A 192 -6.34 18.81 21.79
C ASP A 192 -4.87 18.60 22.21
N ILE A 193 -4.64 18.02 23.38
CA ILE A 193 -3.32 17.60 23.89
C ILE A 193 -3.39 16.11 24.25
N VAL A 194 -2.37 15.36 23.86
CA VAL A 194 -2.14 13.97 24.30
C VAL A 194 -1.15 13.99 25.44
N VAL A 195 -1.54 13.38 26.56
CA VAL A 195 -0.68 13.03 27.68
C VAL A 195 -0.61 11.51 27.74
N GLN A 196 0.57 10.95 27.49
CA GLN A 196 0.78 9.51 27.42
C GLN A 196 2.04 9.10 28.17
N GLU A 197 2.17 7.84 28.56
CA GLU A 197 3.41 7.29 29.09
C GLU A 197 4.52 7.37 28.04
N PHE A 198 5.70 7.80 28.46
CA PHE A 198 6.89 7.75 27.62
C PHE A 198 7.48 6.34 27.68
N ILE A 199 7.48 5.66 26.53
CA ILE A 199 8.03 4.32 26.41
C ILE A 199 9.53 4.42 26.17
N ASP A 200 10.31 4.29 27.23
CA ASP A 200 11.76 4.33 27.13
C ASP A 200 12.32 3.08 26.45
N GLY A 201 12.85 3.28 25.24
CA GLY A 201 13.44 2.25 24.39
C GLY A 201 13.55 2.70 22.93
N GLU A 202 13.85 1.76 22.03
CA GLU A 202 14.09 2.04 20.61
C GLU A 202 12.79 2.35 19.86
N GLU A 203 12.90 3.19 18.84
CA GLU A 203 11.81 3.63 17.99
C GLU A 203 11.92 2.97 16.61
N PHE A 204 10.78 2.51 16.10
CA PHE A 204 10.66 1.84 14.83
C PHE A 204 9.45 2.38 14.06
N SER A 205 9.53 2.35 12.74
CA SER A 205 8.40 2.58 11.83
C SER A 205 8.18 1.33 10.98
N VAL A 206 6.93 1.06 10.61
CA VAL A 206 6.55 0.01 9.65
C VAL A 206 5.46 0.55 8.74
N VAL A 207 5.80 0.67 7.46
CA VAL A 207 4.81 0.91 6.41
C VAL A 207 3.95 -0.33 6.21
N VAL A 208 2.64 -0.14 6.14
CA VAL A 208 1.66 -1.17 5.78
C VAL A 208 0.96 -0.72 4.51
N ILE A 209 1.17 -1.45 3.42
CA ILE A 209 0.47 -1.23 2.15
C ILE A 209 -0.87 -1.97 2.19
N ALA A 210 -1.97 -1.25 1.95
CA ALA A 210 -3.25 -1.87 1.71
C ALA A 210 -3.14 -2.72 0.45
N MET A 211 -3.57 -3.98 0.50
CA MET A 211 -3.51 -4.86 -0.66
C MET A 211 -4.68 -5.84 -0.63
N GLY A 212 -5.81 -5.43 -1.19
CA GLY A 212 -7.03 -6.24 -1.09
C GLY A 212 -7.54 -6.37 0.33
N GLU A 213 -7.76 -7.61 0.77
CA GLU A 213 -8.13 -7.97 2.14
C GLU A 213 -6.92 -8.42 2.97
N THR A 214 -5.72 -8.47 2.38
CA THR A 214 -4.49 -8.92 3.02
C THR A 214 -3.46 -7.78 3.04
N PRO A 215 -3.43 -6.92 4.07
CA PRO A 215 -2.45 -5.84 4.14
C PRO A 215 -1.02 -6.39 4.18
N VAL A 216 -0.09 -5.62 3.65
CA VAL A 216 1.32 -6.01 3.51
C VAL A 216 2.18 -5.10 4.37
N PRO A 217 2.63 -5.55 5.56
CA PRO A 217 3.65 -4.83 6.30
C PRO A 217 5.00 -4.97 5.59
N LEU A 218 5.70 -3.86 5.40
CA LEU A 218 7.02 -3.81 4.77
C LEU A 218 8.13 -4.10 5.78
N ILE A 219 9.38 -3.89 5.37
CA ILE A 219 10.57 -4.09 6.20
C ILE A 219 10.55 -3.04 7.33
N PRO A 220 10.57 -3.44 8.62
CA PRO A 220 10.64 -2.48 9.71
C PRO A 220 11.86 -1.59 9.63
N GLN A 221 11.68 -0.33 10.01
CA GLN A 221 12.68 0.71 10.00
C GLN A 221 13.05 1.09 11.42
N ARG A 222 14.34 1.04 11.79
CA ARG A 222 14.85 1.51 13.08
C ARG A 222 15.24 2.98 12.97
N ALA A 223 14.75 3.81 13.89
CA ALA A 223 15.13 5.22 13.95
C ALA A 223 16.61 5.39 14.33
N LYS A 224 17.31 6.24 13.58
CA LYS A 224 18.67 6.71 13.85
C LYS A 224 18.60 8.12 14.39
N TYR A 225 19.32 8.34 15.48
CA TYR A 225 19.47 9.66 16.08
C TYR A 225 20.92 10.09 15.89
N LYS A 226 21.11 11.36 15.49
CA LYS A 226 22.35 12.09 15.80
C LYS A 226 22.71 11.84 17.26
N GLN A 227 23.97 11.59 17.60
CA GLN A 227 24.37 11.31 18.99
C GLN A 227 24.01 12.49 19.91
N VAL A 228 22.82 12.43 20.52
CA VAL A 228 22.41 13.31 21.60
C VAL A 228 22.68 12.57 22.90
N SER A 229 23.49 13.18 23.77
CA SER A 229 23.77 12.62 25.09
C SER A 229 22.52 12.71 25.97
N GLY A 230 21.90 11.58 26.34
CA GLY A 230 20.88 11.54 27.39
C GLY A 230 19.80 10.45 27.30
N ASP A 231 19.14 10.22 28.45
CA ASP A 231 17.87 9.52 28.57
C ASP A 231 16.76 10.31 27.86
N GLY A 232 15.79 9.62 27.23
CA GLY A 232 14.65 10.28 26.57
C GLY A 232 14.89 10.67 25.11
N ARG A 233 15.44 9.77 24.30
CA ARG A 233 15.61 9.97 22.85
C ARG A 233 14.27 9.84 22.12
N PHE A 234 13.84 10.90 21.44
CA PHE A 234 12.67 10.94 20.55
C PHE A 234 12.93 11.96 19.42
N LEU A 235 12.26 11.78 18.28
CA LEU A 235 12.46 12.62 17.11
C LEU A 235 11.70 13.97 17.24
N THR A 236 12.44 15.04 17.53
CA THR A 236 11.96 16.42 17.33
C THR A 236 11.97 16.79 15.85
N LEU A 237 11.27 17.87 15.47
CA LEU A 237 11.22 18.35 14.08
C LEU A 237 12.63 18.56 13.50
N ASP A 238 13.52 19.22 14.24
CA ASP A 238 14.89 19.49 13.81
C ASP A 238 15.71 18.20 13.60
N LEU A 239 15.50 17.20 14.47
CA LEU A 239 16.19 15.91 14.34
C LEU A 239 15.68 15.11 13.15
N LYS A 240 14.40 15.21 12.77
CA LYS A 240 13.84 14.50 11.61
C LYS A 240 14.53 14.88 10.29
N PHE A 241 15.01 16.12 10.19
CA PHE A 241 15.66 16.64 8.98
C PHE A 241 17.17 16.85 9.13
N ASP A 242 17.76 16.43 10.26
CA ASP A 242 19.21 16.42 10.45
C ASP A 242 19.83 15.24 9.69
N SER A 243 20.91 15.49 8.94
CA SER A 243 21.55 14.50 8.05
C SER A 243 22.20 13.31 8.77
N GLU A 244 22.45 13.39 10.07
CA GLU A 244 22.96 12.28 10.90
C GLU A 244 21.84 11.45 11.53
N SER A 245 20.58 11.89 11.40
CA SER A 245 19.39 11.18 11.83
C SER A 245 18.65 10.59 10.63
N GLY A 246 17.67 9.71 10.88
CA GLY A 246 16.85 9.11 9.84
C GLY A 246 16.40 7.71 10.23
N TYR A 247 16.32 6.82 9.24
CA TYR A 247 15.88 5.44 9.46
C TYR A 247 16.82 4.45 8.76
N GLU A 248 16.92 3.24 9.31
CA GLU A 248 17.58 2.11 8.65
C GLU A 248 16.69 0.87 8.62
N LEU A 249 16.83 0.05 7.59
CA LEU A 249 16.09 -1.20 7.48
C LEU A 249 16.60 -2.24 8.49
N LEU A 250 15.69 -2.74 9.33
CA LEU A 250 15.93 -3.89 10.20
C LEU A 250 15.98 -5.16 9.34
N GLN A 251 17.13 -5.82 9.32
CA GLN A 251 17.25 -7.11 8.62
C GLN A 251 16.58 -8.21 9.45
N GLU A 252 15.72 -9.04 8.83
CA GLU A 252 15.05 -10.14 9.53
C GLU A 252 16.07 -11.08 10.21
N ALA A 253 17.24 -11.28 9.61
CA ALA A 253 18.29 -12.15 10.16
C ALA A 253 18.94 -11.63 11.46
N GLU A 254 18.82 -10.33 11.77
CA GLU A 254 19.36 -9.73 13.00
C GLU A 254 18.50 -10.08 14.22
N ASP A 255 17.18 -9.93 14.08
CA ASP A 255 16.20 -10.28 15.11
C ASP A 255 14.85 -10.68 14.47
N PRO A 256 14.69 -11.98 14.14
CA PRO A 256 13.48 -12.46 13.47
C PRO A 256 12.20 -12.31 14.31
N ASP A 257 12.33 -12.35 15.64
CA ASP A 257 11.17 -12.27 16.54
C ASP A 257 10.69 -10.82 16.67
N LEU A 258 11.62 -9.87 16.82
CA LEU A 258 11.31 -8.44 16.79
C LEU A 258 10.74 -8.03 15.42
N TYR A 259 11.33 -8.50 14.32
CA TYR A 259 10.86 -8.22 12.97
C TYR A 259 9.38 -8.60 12.81
N ARG A 260 9.02 -9.84 13.21
CA ARG A 260 7.63 -10.33 13.15
C ARG A 260 6.71 -9.63 14.12
N LEU A 261 7.19 -9.27 15.32
CA LEU A 261 6.42 -8.51 16.30
C LEU A 261 6.03 -7.14 15.73
N LEU A 262 6.99 -6.40 15.15
CA LEU A 262 6.76 -5.08 14.57
C LEU A 262 5.75 -5.15 13.41
N GLN A 263 5.93 -6.08 12.47
CA GLN A 263 4.99 -6.27 11.37
C GLN A 263 3.58 -6.62 11.85
N LYS A 264 3.46 -7.50 12.85
CA LYS A 264 2.17 -7.87 13.44
C LYS A 264 1.47 -6.66 14.06
N MET A 265 2.17 -5.90 14.89
CA MET A 265 1.59 -4.72 15.56
C MET A 265 1.20 -3.63 14.57
N ALA A 266 1.97 -3.47 13.49
CA ALA A 266 1.63 -2.53 12.42
C ALA A 266 0.32 -2.92 11.70
N VAL A 267 0.10 -4.20 11.41
CA VAL A 267 -1.15 -4.68 10.79
C VAL A 267 -2.35 -4.52 11.74
N GLU A 268 -2.16 -4.72 13.05
CA GLU A 268 -3.20 -4.45 14.05
C GLU A 268 -3.53 -2.96 14.08
N ALA A 269 -2.53 -2.07 14.12
CA ALA A 269 -2.73 -0.61 14.09
C ALA A 269 -3.44 -0.14 12.81
N PHE A 270 -3.02 -0.65 11.65
CA PHE A 270 -3.67 -0.42 10.35
C PHE A 270 -5.17 -0.76 10.40
N THR A 271 -5.51 -1.88 11.04
CA THR A 271 -6.89 -2.38 11.14
C THR A 271 -7.71 -1.51 12.11
N THR A 272 -7.20 -1.26 13.31
CA THR A 272 -7.86 -0.45 14.35
C THR A 272 -8.12 0.98 13.85
N LYS A 273 -7.16 1.58 13.12
CA LYS A 273 -7.30 2.91 12.54
C LYS A 273 -8.08 2.92 11.21
N LYS A 274 -8.46 1.73 10.71
CA LYS A 274 -9.24 1.51 9.47
C LYS A 274 -8.56 2.03 8.21
N MET A 275 -7.23 1.98 8.15
CA MET A 275 -6.43 2.52 7.04
C MET A 275 -6.66 1.79 5.70
N TYR A 276 -7.41 0.69 5.69
CA TYR A 276 -7.90 0.07 4.45
C TYR A 276 -8.87 0.96 3.66
N THR A 277 -9.45 2.02 4.26
CA THR A 277 -10.41 2.92 3.58
C THR A 277 -9.77 3.87 2.58
N ASN A 278 -8.48 4.19 2.74
CA ASN A 278 -7.77 5.11 1.84
C ASN A 278 -7.19 4.43 0.57
N TYR A 279 -7.34 3.11 0.44
CA TYR A 279 -6.81 2.28 -0.65
C TYR A 279 -5.27 2.30 -0.81
N MET A 280 -4.53 2.93 0.10
CA MET A 280 -3.07 3.03 0.08
C MET A 280 -2.42 2.23 1.20
N GLY A 281 -2.76 2.51 2.46
CA GLY A 281 -1.97 2.04 3.59
C GLY A 281 -1.80 3.09 4.69
N CYS A 282 -0.83 2.84 5.57
CA CYS A 282 -0.35 3.78 6.57
C CYS A 282 1.12 3.52 6.92
N ASP A 283 1.77 4.48 7.56
CA ASP A 283 2.99 4.27 8.33
C ASP A 283 2.64 4.17 9.83
N VAL A 284 3.34 3.31 10.55
CA VAL A 284 3.06 3.01 11.96
C VAL A 284 4.32 3.15 12.79
N ASP A 285 4.35 4.19 13.64
CA ASP A 285 5.44 4.41 14.59
C ASP A 285 5.21 3.65 15.89
N MET A 286 6.26 2.99 16.35
CA MET A 286 6.27 2.15 17.54
C MET A 286 7.50 2.41 18.40
N ARG A 287 7.36 2.19 19.71
CA ARG A 287 8.50 2.09 20.63
C ARG A 287 8.52 0.74 21.32
N ILE A 288 9.70 0.13 21.42
CA ILE A 288 9.90 -1.10 22.17
C ILE A 288 10.22 -0.75 23.62
N GLY A 289 9.34 -1.07 24.55
CA GLY A 289 9.57 -0.87 25.97
C GLY A 289 10.65 -1.80 26.53
N ARG A 290 11.20 -1.43 27.70
CA ARG A 290 12.14 -2.29 28.46
C ARG A 290 11.57 -3.66 28.84
N ASP A 291 10.25 -3.80 28.79
CA ASP A 291 9.53 -5.07 29.00
C ASP A 291 9.46 -5.95 27.74
N GLY A 292 10.06 -5.51 26.63
CA GLY A 292 10.09 -6.21 25.34
C GLY A 292 8.79 -6.09 24.54
N ARG A 293 7.82 -5.26 24.98
CA ARG A 293 6.57 -5.05 24.25
C ARG A 293 6.69 -3.87 23.28
N ALA A 294 6.01 -3.99 22.14
CA ALA A 294 5.87 -2.90 21.17
C ALA A 294 4.63 -2.06 21.50
N TYR A 295 4.81 -0.75 21.59
CA TYR A 295 3.76 0.22 21.84
C TYR A 295 3.61 1.13 20.62
N VAL A 296 2.43 1.14 20.01
CA VAL A 296 2.12 2.03 18.88
C VAL A 296 1.91 3.45 19.40
N ILE A 297 2.70 4.39 18.90
CA ILE A 297 2.71 5.79 19.34
C ILE A 297 2.10 6.76 18.31
N GLU A 298 2.00 6.34 17.05
CA GLU A 298 1.43 7.11 15.94
C GLU A 298 1.03 6.19 14.78
N VAL A 299 0.03 6.62 13.99
CA VAL A 299 -0.36 6.00 12.72
C VAL A 299 -0.62 7.13 11.74
N ASP A 300 0.16 7.18 10.66
CA ASP A 300 0.09 8.21 9.63
C ASP A 300 -0.53 7.65 8.33
N PRO A 301 -1.57 8.28 7.75
CA PRO A 301 -2.32 7.71 6.62
C PRO A 301 -1.61 7.76 5.25
N LEU A 302 -0.34 8.18 5.19
CA LEU A 302 0.46 8.19 3.97
C LEU A 302 1.60 7.18 4.10
N PRO A 303 1.45 6.00 3.48
CA PRO A 303 2.46 4.94 3.60
C PRO A 303 3.72 5.19 2.77
N VAL A 304 3.63 5.95 1.67
CA VAL A 304 4.75 6.12 0.72
C VAL A 304 4.78 7.55 0.23
N PHE A 305 5.93 8.21 0.37
CA PHE A 305 6.10 9.62 0.02
C PHE A 305 6.54 9.82 -1.43
N PHE A 306 7.20 8.85 -2.06
CA PHE A 306 7.76 8.99 -3.42
C PHE A 306 8.79 10.11 -3.51
N TYR A 307 9.67 10.21 -2.51
CA TYR A 307 10.82 11.12 -2.57
C TYR A 307 11.88 10.62 -3.57
N PRO A 308 12.74 11.51 -4.10
CA PRO A 308 13.78 11.13 -5.05
C PRO A 308 14.70 10.02 -4.53
N THR A 309 15.03 9.07 -5.39
CA THR A 309 16.02 8.02 -5.11
C THR A 309 17.36 8.64 -4.69
N GLY A 310 17.95 8.12 -3.60
CA GLY A 310 19.19 8.61 -3.00
C GLY A 310 19.02 9.82 -2.07
N SER A 311 17.80 10.36 -1.92
CA SER A 311 17.53 11.37 -0.89
C SER A 311 17.47 10.74 0.50
N GLN A 312 17.63 11.56 1.55
CA GLN A 312 17.54 11.11 2.94
C GLN A 312 16.17 10.50 3.29
N LEU A 313 15.10 10.95 2.61
CA LEU A 313 13.72 10.50 2.84
C LEU A 313 13.26 9.49 1.79
N GLU A 314 14.17 8.88 1.03
CA GLU A 314 13.80 7.81 0.11
C GLU A 314 13.06 6.68 0.88
N ASP A 315 11.91 6.24 0.36
CA ASP A 315 11.15 5.11 0.91
C ASP A 315 11.91 3.78 0.65
N THR A 316 13.01 3.56 1.37
CA THR A 316 13.91 2.42 1.15
C THR A 316 13.24 1.08 1.47
N ASP A 317 12.31 1.07 2.41
CA ASP A 317 11.43 -0.05 2.74
C ASP A 317 10.54 -0.45 1.55
N VAL A 318 10.04 0.50 0.74
CA VAL A 318 9.32 0.22 -0.51
C VAL A 318 10.27 -0.33 -1.56
N LYS A 319 11.41 0.32 -1.74
CA LYS A 319 12.41 -0.06 -2.75
C LYS A 319 12.90 -1.49 -2.56
N TYR A 320 13.12 -1.92 -1.32
CA TYR A 320 13.69 -3.24 -1.02
C TYR A 320 12.65 -4.25 -0.51
N GLY A 321 11.52 -3.80 0.03
CA GLY A 321 10.52 -4.63 0.70
C GLY A 321 9.24 -4.89 -0.10
N PHE A 322 8.96 -4.15 -1.17
CA PHE A 322 7.78 -4.37 -2.01
C PHE A 322 8.17 -4.91 -3.40
N PRO A 323 7.70 -6.10 -3.83
CA PRO A 323 7.93 -6.59 -5.19
C PRO A 323 7.50 -5.54 -6.23
N GLY A 324 8.32 -5.29 -7.25
CA GLY A 324 8.06 -4.25 -8.25
C GLY A 324 8.24 -2.80 -7.76
N ALA A 325 8.61 -2.61 -6.48
CA ALA A 325 8.93 -1.34 -5.85
C ALA A 325 7.86 -0.25 -6.09
N TYR A 326 8.27 1.01 -6.21
CA TYR A 326 7.40 2.18 -6.38
C TYR A 326 6.37 2.04 -7.51
N ARG A 327 6.76 1.45 -8.66
CA ARG A 327 5.84 1.24 -9.79
C ARG A 327 4.65 0.38 -9.38
N ALA A 328 4.93 -0.74 -8.71
CA ALA A 328 3.91 -1.68 -8.28
C ALA A 328 3.05 -1.11 -7.15
N VAL A 329 3.60 -0.24 -6.29
CA VAL A 329 2.82 0.49 -5.27
C VAL A 329 1.72 1.34 -5.92
N ILE A 330 2.08 2.16 -6.92
CA ILE A 330 1.10 3.01 -7.65
C ILE A 330 -0.03 2.14 -8.22
N ASN A 331 0.34 1.03 -8.87
CA ASN A 331 -0.62 0.09 -9.46
C ASN A 331 -1.46 -0.66 -8.43
N THR A 332 -0.91 -0.91 -7.25
CA THR A 332 -1.64 -1.50 -6.13
C THR A 332 -2.72 -0.56 -5.62
N TYR A 333 -2.43 0.74 -5.50
CA TYR A 333 -3.43 1.74 -5.08
C TYR A 333 -4.61 1.81 -6.05
N ILE A 334 -4.31 1.82 -7.36
CA ILE A 334 -5.34 1.80 -8.41
C ILE A 334 -6.17 0.52 -8.31
N THR A 335 -5.50 -0.63 -8.21
CA THR A 335 -6.17 -1.94 -8.15
C THR A 335 -7.04 -2.07 -6.90
N ASN A 336 -6.60 -1.60 -5.74
CA ASN A 336 -7.40 -1.60 -4.50
C ASN A 336 -8.73 -0.85 -4.67
N PHE A 337 -8.69 0.34 -5.29
CA PHE A 337 -9.91 1.09 -5.56
C PHE A 337 -10.87 0.28 -6.45
N PHE A 338 -10.37 -0.30 -7.55
CA PHE A 338 -11.21 -1.02 -8.51
C PHE A 338 -11.65 -2.40 -8.03
N LEU A 339 -10.96 -3.03 -7.07
CA LEU A 339 -11.44 -4.22 -6.38
C LEU A 339 -12.73 -3.93 -5.58
N LYS A 340 -12.85 -2.74 -4.98
CA LYS A 340 -14.05 -2.32 -4.25
C LYS A 340 -15.08 -1.60 -5.13
N ASN A 341 -14.62 -0.97 -6.21
CA ASN A 341 -15.41 -0.16 -7.12
C ASN A 341 -15.19 -0.61 -8.58
N PRO A 342 -15.63 -1.82 -8.96
CA PRO A 342 -15.25 -2.41 -10.25
C PRO A 342 -15.79 -1.65 -11.45
N GLY A 343 -16.89 -0.90 -11.29
CA GLY A 343 -17.44 -0.02 -12.32
C GLY A 343 -17.61 -0.73 -13.68
N THR A 344 -17.02 -0.17 -14.73
CA THR A 344 -17.05 -0.78 -16.07
C THR A 344 -16.10 -1.96 -16.25
N ARG A 345 -15.15 -2.19 -15.34
CA ARG A 345 -14.25 -3.36 -15.39
C ARG A 345 -15.02 -4.65 -15.22
N GLU A 346 -16.03 -4.66 -14.36
CA GLU A 346 -16.90 -5.83 -14.15
C GLU A 346 -17.52 -6.33 -15.47
N LEU A 347 -18.03 -5.38 -16.28
CA LEU A 347 -18.59 -5.68 -17.58
C LEU A 347 -17.52 -6.23 -18.54
N HIS A 348 -16.34 -5.61 -18.56
CA HIS A 348 -15.21 -6.04 -19.39
C HIS A 348 -14.82 -7.50 -19.11
N PHE A 349 -14.71 -7.89 -17.83
CA PHE A 349 -14.37 -9.27 -17.46
C PHE A 349 -15.51 -10.25 -17.71
N THR A 350 -16.77 -9.84 -17.54
CA THR A 350 -17.94 -10.66 -17.87
C THR A 350 -18.00 -10.99 -19.37
N GLU A 351 -17.71 -10.00 -20.22
CA GLU A 351 -17.62 -10.19 -21.67
C GLU A 351 -16.47 -11.11 -22.04
N LEU A 352 -15.30 -10.93 -21.44
CA LEU A 352 -14.13 -11.77 -21.67
C LEU A 352 -14.38 -13.23 -21.25
N ALA A 353 -14.97 -13.46 -20.07
CA ALA A 353 -15.37 -14.79 -19.60
C ALA A 353 -16.33 -15.47 -20.59
N SER A 354 -17.28 -14.71 -21.14
CA SER A 354 -18.22 -15.20 -22.16
C SER A 354 -17.52 -15.59 -23.47
N LEU A 355 -16.44 -14.90 -23.85
CA LEU A 355 -15.62 -15.28 -25.01
C LEU A 355 -14.90 -16.60 -24.77
N PHE A 356 -14.32 -16.79 -23.58
CA PHE A 356 -13.70 -18.06 -23.19
C PHE A 356 -14.71 -19.21 -23.12
N ASP A 357 -15.91 -18.97 -22.59
CA ASP A 357 -17.00 -19.96 -22.59
C ASP A 357 -17.42 -20.38 -24.00
N CYS A 358 -17.36 -19.48 -24.99
CA CYS A 358 -17.60 -19.83 -26.39
C CYS A 358 -16.42 -20.60 -26.98
N TYR A 359 -15.19 -20.19 -26.68
CA TYR A 359 -13.98 -20.84 -27.17
C TYR A 359 -13.88 -22.30 -26.71
N GLY A 360 -14.13 -22.56 -25.42
CA GLY A 360 -14.13 -23.92 -24.85
C GLY A 360 -15.20 -24.86 -25.42
N GLN A 361 -16.18 -24.36 -26.19
CA GLN A 361 -17.11 -25.22 -26.96
C GLN A 361 -16.46 -25.79 -28.23
N THR A 362 -15.51 -25.04 -28.78
CA THR A 362 -14.97 -25.27 -30.12
C THR A 362 -13.62 -25.96 -30.12
N THR A 363 -12.84 -25.83 -29.05
CA THR A 363 -11.50 -26.42 -28.93
C THR A 363 -11.51 -27.68 -28.07
N GLN A 364 -11.34 -28.82 -28.73
CA GLN A 364 -10.86 -30.06 -28.10
C GLN A 364 -9.38 -30.20 -28.41
N SER A 365 -8.49 -29.52 -27.70
CA SER A 365 -7.05 -29.72 -27.90
C SER A 365 -6.27 -29.70 -26.60
N GLY A 366 -5.57 -30.81 -26.38
CA GLY A 366 -4.51 -30.94 -25.40
C GLY A 366 -3.28 -30.16 -25.84
N ASP A 367 -3.30 -28.85 -25.60
CA ASP A 367 -2.08 -28.06 -25.64
C ASP A 367 -1.09 -28.68 -24.66
N GLN A 368 0.05 -29.12 -25.20
CA GLN A 368 1.16 -29.58 -24.38
C GLN A 368 1.81 -28.34 -23.78
N VAL A 369 1.75 -28.26 -22.46
CA VAL A 369 2.47 -27.27 -21.67
C VAL A 369 3.67 -27.97 -21.05
N GLU A 370 4.86 -27.43 -21.28
CA GLU A 370 6.05 -27.89 -20.57
C GLU A 370 6.04 -27.30 -19.16
N VAL A 371 6.15 -28.17 -18.16
CA VAL A 371 6.30 -27.79 -16.76
C VAL A 371 7.63 -28.31 -16.24
N PRO A 372 8.27 -27.62 -15.27
CA PRO A 372 9.44 -28.15 -14.61
C PRO A 372 9.18 -29.55 -14.03
N ILE A 373 10.21 -30.39 -14.02
CA ILE A 373 10.16 -31.74 -13.45
C ILE A 373 10.58 -31.73 -11.97
N SER A 374 10.14 -32.74 -11.22
CA SER A 374 10.47 -32.94 -9.80
C SER A 374 9.93 -31.86 -8.86
N LEU A 375 8.77 -31.27 -9.18
CA LEU A 375 8.07 -30.33 -8.29
C LEU A 375 7.34 -31.06 -7.17
N SER A 376 7.21 -30.46 -5.99
CA SER A 376 6.52 -31.08 -4.85
C SER A 376 5.86 -30.06 -3.95
N GLY A 377 4.74 -30.44 -3.34
CA GLY A 377 4.01 -29.57 -2.41
C GLY A 377 2.73 -29.01 -3.02
N THR A 378 2.44 -27.75 -2.74
CA THR A 378 1.18 -27.07 -3.05
C THR A 378 1.35 -26.10 -4.22
N ALA A 379 0.31 -25.94 -5.04
CA ALA A 379 0.37 -25.05 -6.19
C ALA A 379 -0.94 -24.32 -6.48
N ILE A 380 -0.82 -23.13 -7.09
CA ILE A 380 -1.93 -22.37 -7.67
C ILE A 380 -1.68 -22.19 -9.17
N ASP A 381 -2.72 -22.43 -9.96
CA ASP A 381 -2.75 -22.23 -11.41
C ASP A 381 -3.76 -21.14 -11.75
N LEU A 382 -3.24 -19.94 -12.05
CA LEU A 382 -4.00 -18.74 -12.35
C LEU A 382 -4.36 -18.73 -13.84
N GLY A 383 -5.65 -18.60 -14.15
CA GLY A 383 -6.14 -18.75 -15.52
C GLY A 383 -6.04 -20.20 -15.98
N CYS A 384 -6.43 -21.15 -15.12
CA CYS A 384 -6.18 -22.57 -15.34
C CYS A 384 -6.83 -23.13 -16.62
N GLY A 385 -7.81 -22.41 -17.18
CA GLY A 385 -8.49 -22.75 -18.42
C GLY A 385 -9.08 -24.16 -18.36
N SER A 386 -8.82 -24.94 -19.41
CA SER A 386 -9.27 -26.33 -19.51
C SER A 386 -8.45 -27.31 -18.65
N GLY A 387 -7.50 -26.84 -17.84
CA GLY A 387 -6.69 -27.65 -16.95
C GLY A 387 -5.40 -28.21 -17.56
N ALA A 388 -4.73 -27.44 -18.45
CA ALA A 388 -3.53 -27.90 -19.14
C ALA A 388 -2.34 -28.15 -18.18
N ILE A 389 -2.14 -27.24 -17.22
CA ILE A 389 -1.12 -27.38 -16.17
C ILE A 389 -1.37 -28.60 -15.29
N GLY A 390 -2.60 -28.80 -14.81
CA GLY A 390 -2.95 -29.99 -14.02
C GLY A 390 -2.59 -31.28 -14.75
N ARG A 391 -2.93 -31.40 -16.04
CA ARG A 391 -2.53 -32.56 -16.85
C ARG A 391 -1.01 -32.72 -16.98
N ALA A 392 -0.30 -31.63 -17.25
CA ALA A 392 1.15 -31.66 -17.41
C ALA A 392 1.87 -32.07 -16.11
N LEU A 393 1.45 -31.52 -14.97
CA LEU A 393 2.01 -31.84 -13.66
C LEU A 393 1.83 -33.31 -13.32
N HIS A 394 0.65 -33.88 -13.56
CA HIS A 394 0.34 -35.29 -13.26
C HIS A 394 0.84 -36.29 -14.31
N ALA A 395 1.23 -35.84 -15.51
CA ALA A 395 1.80 -36.70 -16.54
C ALA A 395 3.22 -37.20 -16.17
N SER A 396 3.97 -36.44 -15.37
CA SER A 396 5.28 -36.83 -14.87
C SER A 396 5.19 -37.48 -13.50
N SER A 397 5.68 -38.72 -13.36
CA SER A 397 5.73 -39.43 -12.07
C SER A 397 6.68 -38.79 -11.05
N ASP A 398 7.57 -37.91 -11.51
CA ASP A 398 8.55 -37.23 -10.64
C ASP A 398 7.92 -36.05 -9.88
N ASN A 399 6.80 -35.52 -10.37
CA ASN A 399 6.06 -34.45 -9.71
C ASN A 399 5.17 -35.02 -8.60
N LYS A 400 5.18 -34.36 -7.44
CA LYS A 400 4.45 -34.74 -6.22
C LYS A 400 3.67 -33.54 -5.68
N ILE A 401 2.81 -32.97 -6.51
CA ILE A 401 1.89 -31.92 -6.09
C ILE A 401 0.78 -32.55 -5.25
N THR A 402 0.66 -32.12 -4.01
CA THR A 402 -0.29 -32.63 -3.01
C THR A 402 -1.61 -31.88 -3.01
N HIS A 403 -1.59 -30.61 -3.43
CA HIS A 403 -2.77 -29.76 -3.53
C HIS A 403 -2.61 -28.77 -4.69
N LEU A 404 -3.55 -28.76 -5.62
CA LEU A 404 -3.55 -27.86 -6.77
C LEU A 404 -4.88 -27.10 -6.86
N ILE A 405 -4.82 -25.78 -6.75
CA ILE A 405 -5.96 -24.87 -6.90
C ILE A 405 -5.92 -24.28 -8.30
N GLY A 406 -7.01 -24.40 -9.06
CA GLY A 406 -7.17 -23.74 -10.35
C GLY A 406 -8.13 -22.57 -10.24
N VAL A 407 -7.76 -21.41 -10.78
CA VAL A 407 -8.58 -20.19 -10.76
C VAL A 407 -8.86 -19.77 -12.19
N ASP A 408 -10.13 -19.52 -12.54
CA ASP A 408 -10.47 -19.02 -13.87
C ASP A 408 -11.76 -18.20 -13.86
N ILE A 409 -11.85 -17.22 -14.76
CA ILE A 409 -13.04 -16.39 -14.96
C ILE A 409 -14.13 -17.10 -15.78
N SER A 410 -13.78 -18.16 -16.52
CA SER A 410 -14.70 -18.92 -17.37
C SER A 410 -15.22 -20.14 -16.64
N LYS A 411 -16.52 -20.11 -16.32
CA LYS A 411 -17.22 -21.24 -15.73
C LYS A 411 -17.11 -22.50 -16.60
N LYS A 412 -17.18 -22.36 -17.93
CA LYS A 412 -17.10 -23.51 -18.82
C LYS A 412 -15.71 -24.13 -18.84
N MET A 413 -14.65 -23.32 -18.81
CA MET A 413 -13.28 -23.81 -18.71
C MET A 413 -13.08 -24.60 -17.41
N LEU A 414 -13.57 -24.07 -16.28
CA LEU A 414 -13.57 -24.78 -15.00
C LEU A 414 -14.36 -26.09 -15.05
N ASP A 415 -15.50 -26.13 -15.75
CA ASP A 415 -16.25 -27.36 -15.94
C ASP A 415 -15.39 -28.41 -16.68
N ILE A 416 -14.67 -28.02 -17.74
CA ILE A 416 -13.76 -28.93 -18.46
C ILE A 416 -12.62 -29.41 -17.54
N ALA A 417 -11.97 -28.50 -16.81
CA ALA A 417 -10.90 -28.84 -15.87
C ALA A 417 -11.38 -29.81 -14.77
N ARG A 418 -12.61 -29.62 -14.28
CA ARG A 418 -13.24 -30.50 -13.27
C ARG A 418 -13.42 -31.93 -13.78
N HIS A 419 -13.86 -32.09 -15.03
CA HIS A 419 -14.00 -33.42 -15.64
C HIS A 419 -12.67 -34.13 -15.82
N ALA A 420 -11.57 -33.40 -15.99
CA ALA A 420 -10.22 -33.98 -16.08
C ALA A 420 -9.71 -34.51 -14.73
N GLY A 421 -10.26 -34.04 -13.60
CA GLY A 421 -9.99 -34.57 -12.27
C GLY A 421 -8.57 -34.33 -11.74
N GLN A 422 -7.88 -33.30 -12.25
CA GLN A 422 -6.47 -33.00 -11.92
C GLN A 422 -6.29 -31.93 -10.84
N TYR A 423 -7.38 -31.26 -10.43
CA TYR A 423 -7.34 -30.15 -9.48
C TYR A 423 -7.98 -30.56 -8.17
N SER A 424 -7.37 -30.16 -7.05
CA SER A 424 -7.94 -30.34 -5.72
C SER A 424 -9.09 -29.37 -5.46
N GLU A 425 -8.98 -28.16 -6.00
CA GLU A 425 -9.98 -27.10 -5.92
C GLU A 425 -10.04 -26.32 -7.23
N LEU A 426 -11.24 -25.86 -7.59
CA LEU A 426 -11.47 -25.00 -8.75
C LEU A 426 -12.32 -23.80 -8.32
N VAL A 427 -11.78 -22.61 -8.51
CA VAL A 427 -12.35 -21.33 -8.08
C VAL A 427 -12.78 -20.52 -9.29
N HIS A 428 -14.04 -20.11 -9.32
CA HIS A 428 -14.57 -19.21 -10.34
C HIS A 428 -14.44 -17.76 -9.87
N ASP A 429 -13.35 -17.12 -10.27
CA ASP A 429 -13.01 -15.77 -9.86
C ASP A 429 -11.94 -15.16 -10.78
N ARG A 430 -11.75 -13.84 -10.69
CA ARG A 430 -10.64 -13.12 -11.31
C ARG A 430 -9.35 -13.34 -10.50
N MET A 431 -8.20 -13.29 -11.17
CA MET A 431 -6.90 -13.60 -10.55
C MET A 431 -6.58 -12.65 -9.39
N GLU A 432 -6.70 -11.34 -9.64
CA GLU A 432 -6.42 -10.30 -8.67
C GLU A 432 -7.44 -10.31 -7.52
N SER A 433 -8.72 -10.54 -7.81
CA SER A 433 -9.76 -10.76 -6.79
C SER A 433 -9.42 -11.95 -5.88
N PHE A 434 -9.10 -13.12 -6.44
CA PHE A 434 -8.72 -14.29 -5.67
C PHE A 434 -7.47 -14.05 -4.83
N LEU A 435 -6.40 -13.53 -5.44
CA LEU A 435 -5.12 -13.28 -4.77
C LEU A 435 -5.20 -12.17 -3.71
N SER A 436 -6.17 -11.26 -3.82
CA SER A 436 -6.43 -10.19 -2.83
C SER A 436 -6.91 -10.72 -1.48
N ARG A 437 -7.41 -11.97 -1.43
CA ARG A 437 -7.94 -12.62 -0.21
C ARG A 437 -7.07 -13.81 0.24
N GLN A 438 -6.13 -14.22 -0.58
CA GLN A 438 -5.28 -15.37 -0.31
C GLN A 438 -4.27 -15.03 0.79
N THR A 439 -4.32 -15.73 1.92
CA THR A 439 -3.37 -15.58 3.04
C THR A 439 -2.33 -16.69 3.09
N GLU A 440 -2.70 -17.90 2.65
CA GLU A 440 -1.82 -19.06 2.70
C GLU A 440 -0.85 -19.04 1.52
N MET A 441 0.44 -19.16 1.83
CA MET A 441 1.46 -19.34 0.81
C MET A 441 1.41 -20.75 0.22
N VAL A 442 1.78 -20.86 -1.05
CA VAL A 442 1.96 -22.13 -1.80
C VAL A 442 3.39 -22.30 -2.27
N ASP A 443 3.76 -23.50 -2.68
CA ASP A 443 5.12 -23.80 -3.12
C ASP A 443 5.39 -23.28 -4.53
N HIS A 444 4.41 -23.43 -5.42
CA HIS A 444 4.54 -23.09 -6.84
C HIS A 444 3.33 -22.30 -7.36
N MET A 445 3.58 -21.31 -8.21
CA MET A 445 2.52 -20.62 -8.97
C MET A 445 2.72 -20.76 -10.46
N PHE A 446 1.61 -20.95 -11.16
CA PHE A 446 1.56 -21.01 -12.62
C PHE A 446 0.56 -19.98 -13.13
N CYS A 447 0.88 -19.35 -14.25
CA CYS A 447 -0.08 -18.66 -15.08
C CYS A 447 0.34 -18.88 -16.53
N VAL A 448 -0.29 -19.86 -17.18
CA VAL A 448 0.02 -20.19 -18.58
C VAL A 448 -1.09 -19.63 -19.44
N SER A 449 -0.80 -18.46 -20.01
CA SER A 449 -1.76 -17.59 -20.68
C SER A 449 -2.76 -16.98 -19.68
N GLY A 450 -3.24 -15.77 -19.97
CA GLY A 450 -4.25 -15.09 -19.16
C GLY A 450 -3.82 -13.71 -18.65
N LEU A 451 -2.53 -13.51 -18.40
CA LEU A 451 -1.99 -12.22 -17.96
C LEU A 451 -2.22 -11.12 -18.99
N GLU A 452 -2.22 -11.47 -20.28
CA GLU A 452 -2.41 -10.56 -21.42
C GLU A 452 -3.78 -9.88 -21.41
N PHE A 453 -4.73 -10.43 -20.65
CA PHE A 453 -6.06 -9.83 -20.50
C PHE A 453 -6.19 -8.96 -19.25
N LEU A 454 -5.14 -8.86 -18.43
CA LEU A 454 -5.12 -7.94 -17.30
C LEU A 454 -4.76 -6.53 -17.77
N PRO A 455 -5.41 -5.49 -17.22
CA PRO A 455 -4.86 -4.15 -17.32
C PRO A 455 -3.53 -4.03 -16.55
N MET A 456 -2.75 -2.98 -16.85
CA MET A 456 -1.36 -2.85 -16.36
C MET A 456 -1.27 -2.86 -14.83
N GLU A 457 -2.23 -2.20 -14.20
CA GLU A 457 -2.33 -2.08 -12.76
C GLU A 457 -2.64 -3.41 -12.07
N GLU A 458 -3.52 -4.22 -12.65
CA GLU A 458 -3.88 -5.54 -12.12
C GLU A 458 -2.77 -6.56 -12.38
N LEU A 459 -2.04 -6.44 -13.51
CA LEU A 459 -0.83 -7.23 -13.75
C LEU A 459 0.18 -7.06 -12.62
N ASP A 460 0.56 -5.81 -12.29
CA ASP A 460 1.54 -5.56 -11.24
C ASP A 460 1.04 -6.03 -9.88
N PHE A 461 -0.25 -5.84 -9.56
CA PHE A 461 -0.86 -6.38 -8.36
C PHE A 461 -0.74 -7.92 -8.29
N VAL A 462 -1.09 -8.63 -9.37
CA VAL A 462 -0.98 -10.09 -9.46
C VAL A 462 0.47 -10.53 -9.31
N LEU A 463 1.43 -9.89 -9.97
CA LEU A 463 2.85 -10.20 -9.84
C LEU A 463 3.34 -10.03 -8.40
N VAL A 464 2.97 -8.94 -7.73
CA VAL A 464 3.28 -8.72 -6.31
C VAL A 464 2.76 -9.87 -5.46
N ARG A 465 1.48 -10.23 -5.60
CA ARG A 465 0.88 -11.34 -4.84
C ARG A 465 1.56 -12.66 -5.15
N CYS A 466 1.94 -12.92 -6.40
CA CYS A 466 2.67 -14.12 -6.76
C CYS A 466 3.99 -14.25 -5.99
N PHE A 467 4.77 -13.17 -5.89
CA PHE A 467 6.02 -13.17 -5.13
C PHE A 467 5.83 -13.27 -3.61
N GLN A 468 4.74 -12.72 -3.08
CA GLN A 468 4.43 -12.78 -1.64
C GLN A 468 3.92 -14.16 -1.21
N LEU A 469 3.20 -14.85 -2.10
CA LEU A 469 2.51 -16.10 -1.79
C LEU A 469 3.25 -17.35 -2.25
N SER A 470 4.34 -17.23 -3.03
CA SER A 470 5.10 -18.39 -3.52
C SER A 470 6.35 -18.66 -2.67
N ARG A 471 6.61 -19.93 -2.32
CA ARG A 471 7.84 -20.34 -1.60
C ARG A 471 9.01 -20.63 -2.53
N HIS A 472 8.75 -21.25 -3.69
CA HIS A 472 9.82 -21.85 -4.48
C HIS A 472 9.86 -21.38 -5.93
N SER A 473 8.73 -21.37 -6.65
CA SER A 473 8.75 -20.93 -8.05
C SER A 473 7.47 -20.27 -8.54
N ILE A 474 7.63 -19.43 -9.56
CA ILE A 474 6.55 -18.81 -10.33
C ILE A 474 6.85 -19.03 -11.81
N THR A 475 5.89 -19.60 -12.55
CA THR A 475 6.00 -19.84 -13.99
C THR A 475 4.92 -19.04 -14.72
N LEU A 476 5.32 -18.06 -15.51
CA LEU A 476 4.42 -17.23 -16.31
C LEU A 476 4.68 -17.48 -17.79
N VAL A 477 3.64 -17.74 -18.58
CA VAL A 477 3.75 -17.88 -20.03
C VAL A 477 2.88 -16.83 -20.69
N LEU A 478 3.49 -16.02 -21.54
CA LEU A 478 2.79 -15.12 -22.46
C LEU A 478 2.71 -15.74 -23.85
N ASP A 479 1.50 -15.78 -24.39
CA ASP A 479 1.23 -16.14 -25.77
C ASP A 479 1.33 -14.90 -26.67
N ASP A 480 2.01 -15.05 -27.81
CA ASP A 480 1.94 -14.03 -28.86
C ASP A 480 0.69 -14.23 -29.72
N TRP A 481 -0.34 -13.41 -29.45
CA TRP A 481 -1.59 -13.40 -30.23
C TRP A 481 -1.51 -12.55 -31.51
N LYS A 482 -0.33 -12.01 -31.86
CA LYS A 482 -0.18 -11.12 -33.04
C LYS A 482 -0.35 -11.89 -34.36
N ASP A 483 0.15 -13.13 -34.45
CA ASP A 483 0.27 -13.91 -35.70
C ASP A 483 -0.55 -15.23 -35.73
N GLY A 484 -1.64 -15.32 -34.95
CA GLY A 484 -2.49 -16.51 -34.93
C GLY A 484 -3.01 -16.93 -36.32
N SER A 485 -2.80 -18.20 -36.68
CA SER A 485 -3.14 -18.77 -37.99
C SER A 485 -4.60 -18.55 -38.42
N VAL A 486 -4.83 -18.55 -39.75
CA VAL A 486 -6.10 -18.22 -40.45
C VAL A 486 -7.34 -19.01 -39.98
N ALA A 487 -7.19 -20.13 -39.27
CA ALA A 487 -8.31 -20.88 -38.70
C ALA A 487 -8.91 -20.24 -37.43
N ASP A 488 -8.18 -19.35 -36.76
CA ASP A 488 -8.55 -18.74 -35.48
C ASP A 488 -9.16 -17.33 -35.61
N VAL A 489 -9.36 -16.84 -36.85
CA VAL A 489 -9.56 -15.40 -37.15
C VAL A 489 -10.84 -14.78 -36.55
N ARG A 490 -11.89 -15.57 -36.29
CA ARG A 490 -13.16 -15.04 -35.71
C ARG A 490 -13.14 -14.95 -34.18
N SER A 491 -12.54 -15.93 -33.50
CA SER A 491 -12.30 -15.96 -32.05
C SER A 491 -11.17 -14.98 -31.70
N SER A 492 -10.02 -15.10 -32.36
CA SER A 492 -8.85 -14.22 -32.15
C SER A 492 -9.18 -12.75 -32.43
N GLY A 493 -10.03 -12.44 -33.41
CA GLY A 493 -10.47 -11.07 -33.68
C GLY A 493 -11.22 -10.42 -32.51
N ARG A 494 -11.94 -11.20 -31.69
CA ARG A 494 -12.64 -10.69 -30.49
C ARG A 494 -11.70 -10.58 -29.30
N PHE A 495 -10.85 -11.58 -29.07
CA PHE A 495 -9.84 -11.54 -27.99
C PHE A 495 -8.81 -10.43 -28.18
N LYS A 496 -8.49 -10.04 -29.43
CA LYS A 496 -7.60 -8.90 -29.75
C LYS A 496 -8.03 -7.58 -29.10
N ASN A 497 -9.33 -7.38 -28.83
CA ASN A 497 -9.81 -6.16 -28.17
C ASN A 497 -9.51 -6.13 -26.66
N TYR A 498 -9.20 -7.28 -26.06
CA TYR A 498 -8.92 -7.45 -24.63
C TYR A 498 -7.43 -7.72 -24.38
N TYR A 499 -6.67 -8.05 -25.43
CA TYR A 499 -5.27 -8.40 -25.37
C TYR A 499 -4.35 -7.19 -25.16
N LYS A 500 -3.36 -7.36 -24.28
CA LYS A 500 -2.24 -6.46 -24.04
C LYS A 500 -0.92 -7.23 -24.01
N ASP A 501 0.08 -6.70 -24.70
CA ASP A 501 1.44 -7.23 -24.66
C ASP A 501 2.14 -6.75 -23.39
N HIS A 502 2.41 -7.69 -22.49
CA HIS A 502 3.04 -7.43 -21.20
C HIS A 502 4.53 -7.79 -21.15
N HIS A 503 5.16 -8.14 -22.28
CA HIS A 503 6.54 -8.62 -22.30
C HIS A 503 7.53 -7.66 -21.60
N GLN A 504 7.48 -6.38 -21.96
CA GLN A 504 8.35 -5.36 -21.35
C GLN A 504 7.98 -5.08 -19.89
N SER A 505 6.69 -5.17 -19.55
CA SER A 505 6.18 -4.92 -18.21
C SER A 505 6.66 -5.96 -17.21
N ILE A 506 6.61 -7.25 -17.58
CA ILE A 506 7.15 -8.34 -16.75
C ILE A 506 8.67 -8.25 -16.67
N LYS A 507 9.36 -7.98 -17.79
CA LYS A 507 10.83 -7.90 -17.83
C LYS A 507 11.40 -6.76 -16.97
N SER A 508 10.68 -5.64 -16.89
CA SER A 508 11.07 -4.48 -16.09
C SER A 508 10.54 -4.52 -14.65
N PHE A 509 9.78 -5.55 -14.28
CA PHE A 509 9.30 -5.72 -12.91
C PHE A 509 10.48 -6.00 -11.98
N GLN A 510 10.60 -5.22 -10.90
CA GLN A 510 11.70 -5.40 -9.95
C GLN A 510 11.45 -6.66 -9.11
N ILE A 511 12.24 -7.70 -9.33
CA ILE A 511 12.12 -8.95 -8.57
C ILE A 511 12.64 -8.78 -7.14
N PRO A 512 11.99 -9.39 -6.12
CA PRO A 512 12.45 -9.30 -4.74
C PRO A 512 13.80 -9.99 -4.52
N GLN A 513 14.50 -9.59 -3.46
CA GLN A 513 15.77 -10.22 -3.08
C GLN A 513 15.60 -11.73 -2.86
N GLY A 514 16.57 -12.51 -3.33
CA GLY A 514 16.57 -13.96 -3.26
C GLY A 514 15.87 -14.65 -4.43
N TRP A 515 15.09 -13.92 -5.24
CA TRP A 515 14.52 -14.47 -6.47
C TRP A 515 15.45 -14.28 -7.66
N THR A 516 15.38 -15.21 -8.60
CA THR A 516 16.07 -15.18 -9.89
C THR A 516 15.05 -15.32 -11.00
N MET A 517 15.30 -14.71 -12.17
CA MET A 517 14.44 -14.80 -13.34
C MET A 517 15.22 -15.41 -14.50
N ASN A 518 14.65 -16.46 -15.10
CA ASN A 518 15.09 -17.03 -16.38
C ASN A 518 13.99 -16.82 -17.43
N ILE A 519 14.40 -16.49 -18.66
CA ILE A 519 13.49 -16.31 -19.79
C ILE A 519 13.85 -17.35 -20.84
N SER A 520 12.86 -18.10 -21.32
CA SER A 520 13.01 -18.99 -22.46
C SER A 520 12.01 -18.63 -23.55
N GLU A 521 12.52 -18.50 -24.78
CA GLU A 521 11.71 -18.33 -25.98
C GLU A 521 11.61 -19.68 -26.69
N VAL A 522 10.39 -20.21 -26.84
CA VAL A 522 10.16 -21.41 -27.64
C VAL A 522 9.55 -20.95 -28.97
N SER A 523 10.31 -21.07 -30.06
CA SER A 523 9.77 -20.91 -31.41
C SER A 523 9.35 -22.28 -31.95
N ASP A 524 8.05 -22.51 -32.04
CA ASP A 524 7.54 -23.75 -32.60
C ASP A 524 7.57 -23.65 -34.13
N ARG A 525 8.54 -24.28 -34.80
CA ARG A 525 8.77 -24.10 -36.26
C ARG A 525 7.60 -24.55 -37.15
N CYS A 526 6.57 -25.18 -36.58
CA CYS A 526 5.39 -25.66 -37.31
C CYS A 526 4.11 -24.82 -37.08
N ARG A 527 4.10 -23.90 -36.11
CA ARG A 527 3.00 -22.97 -35.82
C ARG A 527 3.64 -21.65 -35.41
N GLU A 528 3.41 -20.56 -36.13
CA GLU A 528 4.00 -19.21 -35.89
C GLU A 528 3.57 -18.57 -34.54
N ASN A 529 3.41 -19.34 -33.47
CA ASN A 529 3.10 -18.85 -32.13
C ASN A 529 4.42 -18.77 -31.34
N HIS A 530 4.86 -17.54 -31.07
CA HIS A 530 5.99 -17.29 -30.17
C HIS A 530 5.45 -17.31 -28.73
N ARG A 531 5.88 -18.29 -27.92
CA ARG A 531 5.58 -18.33 -26.49
C ARG A 531 6.78 -17.84 -25.70
N LEU A 532 6.54 -16.89 -24.80
CA LEU A 532 7.56 -16.34 -23.90
C LEU A 532 7.30 -16.88 -22.49
N THR A 533 8.23 -17.68 -21.98
CA THR A 533 8.13 -18.24 -20.63
C THR A 533 9.09 -17.53 -19.70
N TYR A 534 8.56 -17.04 -18.58
CA TYR A 534 9.30 -16.48 -17.46
C TYR A 534 9.25 -17.47 -16.31
N TYR A 535 10.43 -17.88 -15.87
CA TYR A 535 10.59 -18.79 -14.75
C TYR A 535 11.33 -18.10 -13.62
N PHE A 536 10.63 -17.90 -12.50
CA PHE A 536 11.18 -17.32 -11.29
C PHE A 536 11.43 -18.41 -10.25
N THR A 537 12.60 -18.38 -9.62
CA THR A 537 12.98 -19.33 -8.56
C THR A 537 13.66 -18.66 -7.39
N LYS A 538 13.39 -19.19 -6.19
CA LYS A 538 13.97 -18.76 -4.91
C LYS A 538 14.88 -19.82 -4.33
#